data_AF-A0A7J7R4K7-F1
#
_entry.id   AF-A0A7J7R4K7-F1
#
_cell.length_a   1.000
_cell.length_b   1.000
_cell.length_c   1.000
_cell.angle_alpha   90.00
_cell.angle_beta   90.00
_cell.angle_gamma   90.00
#
_symmetry.space_group_name_H-M   'P 1'
#
loop_
_entity.id
_entity.type
_entity.pdbx_description
1 polymer ?
#
loop_
_entity_poly.entity_id
_entity_poly.type
_entity_poly.pdbx_seq_one_letter_code
_entity_poly.pdbx_strand_id
1 'polypeptide(L)' 'MPVRRPPKAVPNAKRERKAIPLDIKLEVLRRFEVGEKLSQIAKALDLAVSTVATIRDNKEKITVPK' A
#
# COMPACT_ATOMS: atom_id res chain seq x y z
N MET A 1 -25.21 22.51 -16.80
CA MET A 1 -24.96 22.19 -15.37
C MET A 1 -24.40 20.77 -15.28
N PRO A 2 -23.28 20.50 -14.59
CA PRO A 2 -22.63 19.19 -14.67
C PRO A 2 -23.42 18.15 -13.89
N VAL A 3 -23.79 17.08 -14.60
CA VAL A 3 -24.42 15.88 -14.04
C VAL A 3 -23.38 15.20 -13.13
N ARG A 4 -23.47 15.43 -11.82
CA ARG A 4 -22.68 14.68 -10.83
C ARG A 4 -23.15 13.22 -10.89
N ARG A 5 -22.37 12.36 -11.55
CA ARG A 5 -22.57 10.91 -11.47
C ARG A 5 -22.42 10.52 -9.99
N PRO A 6 -23.38 9.80 -9.40
CA PRO A 6 -23.20 9.29 -8.05
C PRO A 6 -21.99 8.35 -8.05
N PRO A 7 -21.12 8.39 -7.02
CA PRO A 7 -20.06 7.40 -6.90
C PRO A 7 -20.72 6.03 -6.80
N LYS A 8 -20.41 5.15 -7.76
CA LYS A 8 -20.85 3.76 -7.75
C LYS A 8 -20.20 3.10 -6.53
N ALA A 9 -20.97 2.96 -5.45
CA ALA A 9 -20.60 2.19 -4.29
C ALA A 9 -20.39 0.74 -4.76
N VAL A 10 -19.13 0.39 -5.01
CA VAL A 10 -18.74 -1.00 -5.23
C VAL A 10 -19.06 -1.76 -3.95
N PRO A 11 -19.77 -2.90 -4.02
CA PRO A 11 -19.98 -3.71 -2.83
C PRO A 11 -18.59 -4.09 -2.32
N ASN A 12 -18.34 -3.72 -1.06
CA ASN A 12 -17.19 -4.12 -0.29
C ASN A 12 -17.30 -5.65 -0.09
N ALA A 13 -17.01 -6.42 -1.14
CA ALA A 13 -16.64 -7.82 -1.00
C ALA A 13 -15.53 -7.77 0.03
N LYS A 14 -15.80 -8.33 1.21
CA LYS A 14 -14.89 -8.44 2.34
C LYS A 14 -13.68 -9.21 1.84
N ARG A 15 -12.76 -8.53 1.16
CA ARG A 15 -11.49 -9.06 0.72
C ARG A 15 -10.76 -9.21 2.03
N GLU A 16 -10.77 -10.43 2.57
CA GLU A 16 -10.03 -10.76 3.77
C GLU A 16 -8.64 -10.15 3.62
N ARG A 17 -8.34 -9.18 4.49
CA ARG A 17 -7.04 -8.52 4.46
C ARG A 17 -6.03 -9.59 4.83
N LYS A 18 -5.37 -10.17 3.83
CA LYS A 18 -4.22 -11.04 4.08
C LYS A 18 -3.26 -10.22 4.93
N ALA A 19 -2.97 -10.71 6.13
CA ALA A 19 -2.05 -10.05 7.03
C ALA A 19 -0.69 -10.00 6.31
N ILE A 20 -0.32 -8.82 5.83
CA ILE A 20 0.98 -8.62 5.21
C ILE A 20 2.00 -8.70 6.34
N PRO A 21 2.92 -9.69 6.33
CA PRO A 21 3.93 -9.84 7.37
C PRO A 21 4.80 -8.60 7.47
N LEU A 22 5.35 -8.37 8.66
CA LEU A 22 6.17 -7.19 8.95
C LEU A 22 7.39 -7.11 8.02
N ASP A 23 8.00 -8.26 7.70
CA ASP A 23 9.11 -8.38 6.75
C ASP A 23 8.84 -7.72 5.40
N ILE A 24 7.67 -7.97 4.79
CA ILE A 24 7.32 -7.37 3.49
C ILE A 24 7.20 -5.85 3.60
N LYS A 25 6.68 -5.34 4.72
CA LYS A 25 6.58 -3.89 4.95
C LYS A 25 7.97 -3.26 5.10
N LEU A 26 8.88 -3.92 5.82
CA LEU A 26 10.26 -3.47 5.99
C LEU A 26 11.04 -3.54 4.66
N GLU A 27 10.83 -4.59 3.87
CA GLU A 27 11.41 -4.74 2.53
C GLU A 27 10.98 -3.59 1.61
N VAL A 28 9.69 -3.25 1.61
CA VAL A 28 9.15 -2.08 0.88
C VAL A 28 9.83 -0.79 1.32
N LEU A 29 9.99 -0.58 2.63
CA LEU A 29 10.63 0.62 3.17
C LEU A 29 12.11 0.70 2.79
N ARG A 30 12.86 -0.41 2.89
CA ARG A 30 14.26 -0.48 2.47
C ARG A 30 14.43 -0.16 0.98
N ARG A 31 13.63 -0.77 0.10
CA ARG A 31 13.69 -0.50 -1.35
C ARG A 31 13.27 0.93 -1.70
N PHE A 32 12.31 1.48 -0.97
CA PHE A 32 11.92 2.89 -1.10
C PHE A 32 13.05 3.84 -0.67
N GLU A 33 13.76 3.54 0.41
CA GLU A 33 14.93 4.33 0.86
C GLU A 33 16.11 4.26 -0.10
N VAL A 34 16.29 3.14 -0.80
CA VAL A 34 17.27 3.00 -1.90
C VAL A 34 16.87 3.84 -3.13
N GLY A 35 15.65 4.38 -3.18
CA GLY A 35 15.18 5.25 -4.25
C GLY A 35 14.38 4.52 -5.35
N GLU A 36 13.98 3.27 -5.12
CA GLU A 36 13.10 2.58 -6.08
C GLU A 36 11.71 3.22 -6.13
N LYS A 37 11.13 3.25 -7.33
CA LYS A 37 9.77 3.76 -7.52
C LYS A 37 8.75 2.77 -6.94
N LEU A 38 7.66 3.31 -6.38
CA LEU A 38 6.55 2.52 -5.83
C LEU A 38 6.03 1.45 -6.81
N SER A 39 5.97 1.76 -8.11
CA SER A 39 5.54 0.83 -9.15
C SER A 39 6.53 -0.33 -9.39
N GLN A 40 7.83 -0.11 -9.18
CA GLN A 40 8.83 -1.18 -9.30
C GLN A 40 8.77 -2.10 -8.07
N ILE A 41 8.69 -1.52 -6.88
CA ILE A 41 8.55 -2.26 -5.62
C ILE A 41 7.27 -3.09 -5.62
N ALA A 42 6.16 -2.50 -6.06
CA ALA A 42 4.88 -3.18 -6.21
C ALA A 42 4.96 -4.40 -7.13
N LYS A 43 5.61 -4.25 -8.31
CA LYS A 43 5.82 -5.36 -9.24
C LYS A 43 6.74 -6.44 -8.68
N ALA A 44 7.80 -6.05 -7.98
CA ALA A 44 8.78 -6.99 -7.45
C ALA A 44 8.25 -7.82 -6.28
N LEU A 45 7.26 -7.30 -5.55
CA LEU A 45 6.65 -7.96 -4.39
C LEU A 45 5.22 -8.48 -4.67
N ASP A 46 4.76 -8.38 -5.93
CA ASP A 46 3.39 -8.69 -6.36
C ASP A 46 2.32 -8.01 -5.48
N LEU A 47 2.56 -6.74 -5.14
CA LEU A 47 1.66 -5.92 -4.33
C LEU A 47 0.94 -4.88 -5.18
N ALA A 48 -0.25 -4.47 -4.73
CA ALA A 48 -0.89 -3.31 -5.31
C ALA A 48 -0.09 -2.04 -4.97
N VAL A 49 0.02 -1.12 -5.93
CA VAL A 49 0.70 0.18 -5.72
C VAL A 49 0.08 0.95 -4.56
N SER A 50 -1.24 0.83 -4.36
CA SER A 50 -1.95 1.40 -3.22
C SER A 50 -1.51 0.80 -1.88
N THR A 51 -1.18 -0.50 -1.84
CA THR A 51 -0.64 -1.16 -0.66
C THR A 51 0.76 -0.63 -0.33
N VAL A 52 1.64 -0.48 -1.33
CA VAL A 52 2.99 0.07 -1.15
C VAL A 52 2.94 1.53 -0.67
N ALA A 53 2.04 2.35 -1.24
CA ALA A 53 1.82 3.72 -0.79
C ALA A 53 1.37 3.78 0.68
N THR A 54 0.39 2.94 1.05
CA THR A 54 -0.08 2.85 2.45
C THR A 54 1.02 2.41 3.40
N ILE A 55 1.92 1.51 2.98
CA ILE A 55 3.08 1.10 3.79
C ILE A 55 4.07 2.27 3.96
N ARG A 56 4.33 3.03 2.89
CA ARG A 56 5.17 4.23 2.94
C ARG A 56 4.62 5.26 3.93
N ASP A 57 3.33 5.58 3.84
CA ASP A 57 2.71 6.57 4.74
C ASP A 57 2.63 6.09 6.20
N ASN A 58 2.65 4.78 6.43
CA ASN A 58 2.75 4.20 7.78
C ASN A 58 4.19 3.93 8.22
N LYS A 59 5.23 4.35 7.47
CA LYS A 59 6.64 4.13 7.79
C LYS A 59 6.94 4.46 9.25
N GLU A 60 6.56 5.64 9.70
CA GLU A 60 6.87 6.13 11.05
C GLU A 60 6.33 5.21 12.15
N LYS A 61 5.16 4.60 11.96
CA LYS A 61 4.58 3.66 12.95
C LYS A 61 5.25 2.28 12.96
N ILE A 62 6.03 1.97 11.92
CA ILE A 62 6.70 0.68 11.75
C ILE A 62 8.15 0.77 12.25
N THR A 63 8.79 1.94 12.23
CA THR A 63 10.20 2.10 12.61
C THR A 63 10.45 2.47 14.07
N VAL A 64 9.45 2.94 14.83
CA VAL A 64 9.60 3.16 16.27
C VAL A 64 9.16 1.92 17.04
N PRO A 65 10.10 1.11 17.58
CA PRO A 65 9.76 0.24 18.69
C PRO A 65 9.42 1.15 19.89
N LYS A 66 8.24 0.92 20.48
CA LYS A 66 7.94 1.42 21.83
C LYS A 66 8.32 0.34 22.82
#